data_AF-A0A800BWN9-F1
#
_entry.id   AF-A0A800BWN9-F1
#
_cell.length_a   1.000
_cell.length_b   1.000
_cell.length_c   1.000
_cell.angle_alpha   90.00
_cell.angle_beta   90.00
_cell.angle_gamma   90.00
#
_symmetry.space_group_name_H-M   'P 1'
#
loop_
_entity.id
_entity.type
_entity.pdbx_description
1 polymer ?
#
loop_
_entity_poly.entity_id
_entity_poly.type
_entity_poly.pdbx_seq_one_letter_code
_entity_poly.pdbx_strand_id
1 'polypeptide(L)' 'RSIQLVPGMTFTIEPMINQGRKETRLLGDNWTVITKDRKLSAQWEHTLAVTEDGYEIFTLRTDEQPFLPHTR' A
#
# COMPACT_ATOMS: atom_id res chain seq x y z
N ARG A 1 -11.02 18.26 0.30
CA ARG A 1 -10.15 18.70 -0.81
C ARG A 1 -9.22 17.53 -1.12
N SER A 2 -9.12 17.09 -2.38
CA SER A 2 -8.18 16.05 -2.78
C SER A 2 -6.79 16.66 -3.01
N ILE A 3 -5.74 15.86 -2.84
CA ILE A 3 -4.38 16.17 -3.28
C ILE A 3 -4.28 15.73 -4.74
N GLN A 4 -3.68 16.57 -5.59
CA GLN A 4 -3.30 16.17 -6.94
C GLN A 4 -1.92 15.52 -6.92
N LEU A 5 -1.80 14.36 -7.55
CA LEU A 5 -0.51 13.72 -7.79
C LEU A 5 0.19 14.48 -8.93
N VAL A 6 1.45 14.85 -8.70
CA VAL A 6 2.27 15.58 -9.69
C VAL A 6 3.57 14.82 -9.97
N PRO A 7 4.12 14.92 -11.20
CA PRO A 7 5.37 14.25 -11.56
C PRO A 7 6.50 14.56 -10.59
N GLY A 8 7.32 13.55 -10.30
CA GLY A 8 8.43 13.62 -9.34
C GLY A 8 8.05 13.30 -7.89
N MET A 9 6.76 13.19 -7.55
CA MET A 9 6.34 12.67 -6.25
C MET A 9 6.72 11.20 -6.11
N THR A 10 7.35 10.84 -5.00
CA THR A 10 7.67 9.45 -4.63
C THR A 10 7.03 9.12 -3.28
N PHE A 11 6.27 8.04 -3.21
CA PHE A 11 5.56 7.61 -2.01
C PHE A 11 5.25 6.11 -2.03
N THR A 12 4.72 5.60 -0.92
CA THR A 12 4.32 4.21 -0.74
C THR A 12 2.82 4.02 -0.89
N ILE A 13 2.42 2.88 -1.45
CA ILE A 13 1.07 2.35 -1.29
C ILE A 13 1.20 1.07 -0.49
N GLU A 14 0.71 1.09 0.76
CA GLU A 14 0.97 0.06 1.78
C GLU A 14 -0.30 -0.45 2.49
N PRO A 15 -1.29 -1.00 1.76
CA PRO A 15 -2.56 -1.41 2.36
C PRO A 15 -2.38 -2.55 3.37
N MET A 16 -2.95 -2.36 4.56
CA MET A 16 -3.14 -3.40 5.57
C MET A 16 -4.60 -3.82 5.57
N ILE A 17 -4.87 -5.10 5.26
CA ILE A 17 -6.22 -5.64 5.14
C ILE A 17 -6.49 -6.63 6.26
N ASN A 18 -7.51 -6.35 7.07
CA ASN A 18 -7.95 -7.23 8.15
C ASN A 18 -9.05 -8.17 7.66
N GLN A 19 -8.96 -9.46 7.99
CA GLN A 19 -10.04 -10.44 7.74
C GLN A 19 -11.31 -10.11 8.54
N GLY A 20 -11.12 -9.48 9.69
CA GLY A 20 -12.18 -9.13 10.63
C GLY A 20 -12.56 -7.66 10.58
N ARG A 21 -12.54 -7.02 11.74
CA ARG A 21 -12.88 -5.60 11.88
C ARG A 21 -11.66 -4.69 11.68
N LYS A 22 -11.91 -3.40 11.44
CA LYS A 22 -10.86 -2.41 11.20
C LYS A 22 -10.09 -2.00 12.45
N GLU A 23 -10.63 -2.22 13.65
CA GLU A 23 -10.02 -1.71 14.87
C GLU A 23 -8.72 -2.45 15.22
N THR A 24 -7.72 -1.69 15.68
CA THR A 24 -6.40 -2.20 16.08
C THR A 24 -6.06 -1.86 17.53
N ARG A 25 -5.01 -2.49 18.07
CA ARG A 25 -4.43 -2.22 19.39
C ARG A 25 -2.90 -2.26 19.31
N LEU A 26 -2.26 -1.23 19.87
CA LEU A 26 -0.82 -1.20 20.14
C LEU A 26 -0.52 -2.04 21.39
N LEU A 27 0.50 -2.89 21.32
CA LEU A 27 0.96 -3.70 22.46
C LEU A 27 1.89 -2.91 23.38
N GLY A 28 2.22 -3.51 24.53
CA GLY A 28 3.06 -2.86 25.55
C GLY A 28 4.53 -2.68 25.14
N ASP A 29 4.95 -3.27 24.02
CA ASP A 29 6.26 -3.04 23.41
C ASP A 29 6.33 -1.69 22.66
N ASN A 30 5.21 -0.97 22.53
CA ASN A 30 5.07 0.29 21.79
C ASN A 30 5.38 0.20 20.30
N TRP A 31 5.34 -1.01 19.71
CA TRP A 31 5.59 -1.22 18.29
C TRP A 31 4.56 -2.13 17.64
N THR A 32 4.27 -3.27 18.26
CA THR A 32 3.42 -4.27 17.64
C THR A 32 1.98 -3.81 17.62
N VAL A 33 1.40 -3.72 16.42
CA VAL A 33 -0.02 -3.44 16.21
C VAL A 33 -0.73 -4.73 15.82
N ILE A 34 -1.82 -5.04 16.52
CA ILE A 34 -2.65 -6.21 16.26
C ILE A 34 -4.09 -5.79 15.95
N THR A 35 -4.85 -6.65 15.27
CA THR A 35 -6.31 -6.51 15.16
C THR A 35 -6.95 -6.70 16.54
N LYS A 36 -7.95 -5.88 16.89
CA LYS A 36 -8.63 -6.00 18.20
C LYS A 36 -9.35 -7.34 18.34
N ASP A 37 -9.84 -7.89 17.24
CA ASP A 37 -10.53 -9.19 17.21
C ASP A 37 -9.60 -10.40 17.00
N ARG A 38 -8.27 -10.16 16.94
CA ARG A 38 -7.23 -11.19 16.82
C ARG A 38 -7.31 -12.05 15.54
N LYS A 39 -8.11 -11.64 14.55
CA LYS A 39 -8.14 -12.30 13.23
C LYS A 39 -6.93 -11.90 12.39
N LEU A 40 -6.72 -12.66 11.31
CA LEU A 40 -5.61 -12.45 10.38
C LEU A 40 -5.65 -11.04 9.77
N SER A 41 -4.46 -10.51 9.52
CA SER A 41 -4.23 -9.31 8.74
C SER A 41 -3.09 -9.59 7.76
N ALA A 42 -3.12 -8.96 6.60
CA ALA A 42 -2.09 -9.06 5.58
C ALA A 42 -1.76 -7.68 5.03
N GLN A 43 -0.51 -7.48 4.62
CA GLN A 43 0.00 -6.23 4.09
C GLN A 43 0.84 -6.52 2.84
N TRP A 44 0.78 -5.59 1.89
CA TRP A 44 1.71 -5.46 0.78
C TRP A 44 2.12 -4.01 0.66
N GLU A 45 3.28 -3.74 0.08
CA GLU A 45 3.80 -2.39 -0.09
C GLU A 45 4.60 -2.27 -1.38
N HIS A 46 4.39 -1.17 -2.09
CA HIS A 46 5.30 -0.71 -3.13
C HIS A 46 5.66 0.76 -2.93
N THR A 47 6.94 1.07 -3.17
CA THR A 47 7.41 2.43 -3.45
C THR A 47 7.30 2.70 -4.95
N LEU A 48 6.69 3.84 -5.30
CA LEU A 48 6.54 4.28 -6.68
C LEU A 48 6.81 5.78 -6.83
N ALA A 49 7.10 6.19 -8.07
CA ALA A 49 7.13 7.58 -8.47
C ALA A 49 6.01 7.90 -9.45
N VAL A 50 5.47 9.11 -9.38
CA VAL A 50 4.56 9.67 -10.37
C VAL A 50 5.38 10.20 -11.55
N THR A 51 5.04 9.77 -12.77
CA THR A 51 5.64 10.26 -14.03
C THR A 51 4.72 11.29 -14.69
N GLU A 52 5.17 11.91 -15.79
CA GLU A 52 4.35 12.86 -16.58
C GLU A 52 3.02 12.26 -17.06
N ASP A 53 3.00 10.94 -17.30
CA ASP A 53 1.91 10.20 -17.94
C ASP A 53 1.39 8.99 -17.14
N GLY A 54 1.92 8.75 -15.93
CA GLY A 54 1.58 7.57 -15.14
C GLY A 54 2.42 7.39 -13.88
N TYR A 55 2.99 6.20 -13.71
CA TYR A 55 3.80 5.84 -12.56
C TYR A 55 4.89 4.82 -12.91
N GLU A 56 5.93 4.77 -12.09
CA GLU A 56 6.96 3.73 -12.11
C GLU A 56 7.05 3.06 -10.73
N ILE A 57 7.01 1.72 -10.69
CA ILE A 57 7.11 0.94 -9.45
C ILE A 57 8.55 0.50 -9.25
N PHE A 58 9.24 1.02 -8.23
CA PHE A 58 10.64 0.71 -7.96
C PHE A 58 10.88 -0.64 -7.28
N THR A 59 9.82 -1.23 -6.75
CA THR A 59 9.87 -2.42 -5.88
C THR A 59 9.10 -3.60 -6.46
N LEU A 60 8.81 -3.56 -7.76
CA LEU A 60 8.11 -4.64 -8.47
C LEU A 60 8.97 -5.90 -8.48
N ARG A 61 8.37 -7.05 -8.17
CA ARG A 61 9.07 -8.33 -8.23
C ARG A 61 9.25 -8.81 -9.66
N THR A 62 10.23 -9.70 -9.87
CA THR A 62 10.50 -10.29 -11.18
C THR A 62 9.38 -11.17 -11.71
N ASP A 63 8.53 -11.72 -10.82
CA ASP A 63 7.38 -12.55 -11.15
C ASP A 63 6.04 -11.79 -11.13
N GLU A 64 6.06 -10.49 -10.86
CA GLU A 64 4.89 -9.62 -10.94
C GLU A 64 4.76 -9.00 -12.33
N GLN A 65 3.54 -8.98 -12.85
CA GLN A 65 3.23 -8.22 -14.05
C GLN A 65 2.68 -6.86 -13.63
N PRO A 66 3.29 -5.75 -14.06
CA PRO A 66 2.72 -4.44 -13.78
C PRO A 66 1.34 -4.38 -14.42
N PHE A 67 0.36 -3.86 -13.69
CA PHE A 67 -0.97 -3.66 -14.25
C PHE A 67 -0.87 -2.67 -15.41
N LEU A 68 -1.00 -3.17 -16.63
CA LEU A 68 -1.20 -2.36 -17.82
C LEU A 68 -2.71 -2.20 -17.97
N PRO A 69 -3.29 -1.02 -17.67
CA PRO A 69 -4.71 -0.81 -17.91
C PRO A 69 -4.96 -1.12 -19.39
N HIS A 70 -5.76 -2.16 -19.65
CA HIS A 70 -6.21 -2.41 -21.00
C HIS A 70 -6.94 -1.14 -21.44
N THR A 71 -6.43 -0.51 -22.50
CA THR A 71 -7.17 0.48 -23.28
C THR A 71 -8.53 -0.12 -23.56
N ARG A 72 -9.58 0.48 -22.98
CA ARG A 72 -10.88 0.43 -23.66
C ARG A 72 -10.79 1.32 -24.89
#